data_AF-A0A8H5QAM8-F1
#
_entry.id   AF-A0A8H5QAM8-F1
#
_cell.length_a   1.000
_cell.length_b   1.000
_cell.length_c   1.000
_cell.angle_alpha   90.00
_cell.angle_beta   90.00
_cell.angle_gamma   90.00
#
_symmetry.space_group_name_H-M   'P 1'
#
loop_
_entity.id
_entity.type
_entity.pdbx_description
1 polymer ?
#
loop_
_entity_poly.entity_id
_entity_poly.type
_entity_poly.pdbx_seq_one_letter_code
_entity_poly.pdbx_strand_id
1 'polypeptide(L)'
;GAICLDTLSSNWSPVQTIKTALLSLRMLLECPNPKDPQDAEVAKMMIEDPKRFALMAHEWAVKYAGAPRQDVDVTKYQNDVPAAPVKDDVARLNGYNRNLVERFVNMGFALDDVVEAFVHFGIDRNGGRDYVLEEAYMGDVVSRLLHEN
;
A
#
# COMPACT_ATOMS: atom_id res chain seq x y z
N GLY A 1 -22.64 5.44 5.54
CA GLY A 1 -22.22 5.75 6.92
C GLY A 1 -22.34 4.57 7.86
N ALA A 2 -22.07 3.35 7.38
CA ALA A 2 -21.78 2.24 8.27
C ALA A 2 -20.35 2.43 8.81
N ILE A 3 -20.12 2.11 10.08
CA ILE A 3 -18.81 2.26 10.73
C ILE A 3 -18.42 0.86 11.22
N CYS A 4 -17.30 0.35 10.72
CA CYS A 4 -16.70 -0.87 11.23
C CYS A 4 -15.75 -0.49 12.37
N LEU A 5 -16.14 -0.79 13.60
CA LEU A 5 -15.30 -0.58 14.77
C LEU A 5 -15.39 -1.84 15.62
N ASP A 6 -14.27 -2.53 15.83
CA ASP A 6 -14.22 -3.81 16.54
C ASP A 6 -14.86 -3.73 17.93
N THR A 7 -14.78 -2.57 18.58
CA THR A 7 -15.40 -2.34 19.90
C THR A 7 -16.92 -2.24 19.88
N LEU A 8 -17.55 -2.10 18.71
CA LEU A 8 -19.00 -2.14 18.53
C LEU A 8 -19.49 -3.49 17.99
N SER A 9 -18.57 -4.41 17.67
CA SER A 9 -18.85 -5.74 17.14
C SER A 9 -18.31 -6.81 18.11
N SER A 10 -17.17 -7.43 17.81
CA SER A 10 -16.63 -8.59 18.52
C SER A 10 -15.98 -8.26 19.87
N ASN A 11 -15.47 -7.03 20.05
CA ASN A 11 -14.74 -6.59 21.24
C ASN A 11 -15.57 -5.66 22.15
N TRP A 12 -16.90 -5.70 22.06
CA TRP A 12 -17.77 -4.93 22.93
C TRP A 12 -17.70 -5.42 24.38
N SER A 13 -17.60 -4.49 25.34
CA SER A 13 -17.57 -4.78 26.78
C SER A 13 -18.55 -3.88 27.53
N PRO A 14 -19.25 -4.38 28.56
CA PRO A 14 -20.16 -3.57 29.38
C PRO A 14 -19.44 -2.46 30.19
N VAL A 15 -18.10 -2.50 30.26
CA VAL A 15 -17.28 -1.42 30.84
C VAL A 15 -17.18 -0.22 29.88
N GLN A 16 -17.50 -0.42 28.60
CA GLN A 16 -17.37 0.58 27.57
C GLN A 16 -18.51 1.60 27.65
N THR A 17 -18.12 2.86 27.79
CA THR A 17 -19.06 3.99 27.89
C THR A 17 -19.24 4.66 26.53
N ILE A 18 -20.32 5.44 26.39
CA ILE A 18 -20.54 6.31 25.22
C ILE A 18 -19.32 7.21 24.98
N LYS A 19 -18.69 7.72 26.05
CA LYS A 19 -17.48 8.53 25.96
C LYS A 19 -16.32 7.77 25.30
N THR A 20 -16.08 6.51 25.70
CA THR A 20 -15.02 5.70 25.10
C THR A 20 -15.32 5.32 23.64
N ALA A 21 -16.60 5.12 23.28
CA ALA A 21 -17.01 4.87 21.90
C ALA A 21 -16.84 6.11 21.00
N LEU A 22 -17.14 7.31 21.51
CA LEU A 22 -16.91 8.56 20.78
C LEU A 22 -15.41 8.84 20.62
N LEU A 23 -14.60 8.49 21.63
CA LEU A 23 -13.15 8.65 21.54
C LEU A 23 -12.54 7.74 20.48
N SER A 24 -12.98 6.48 20.40
CA SER A 24 -12.50 5.54 19.38
C SER A 24 -12.93 5.96 17.98
N LEU A 25 -14.14 6.51 17.81
CA LEU A 25 -14.56 7.13 16.55
C LEU A 25 -13.68 8.30 16.14
N ARG A 26 -13.37 9.21 17.07
CA ARG A 26 -12.45 10.32 16.81
C ARG A 26 -11.07 9.82 16.40
N MET A 27 -10.52 8.82 17.12
CA MET A 27 -9.23 8.22 16.80
C MET A 27 -9.24 7.57 15.42
N LEU A 28 -10.34 6.94 15.00
CA LEU A 28 -10.47 6.35 13.67
C LEU A 28 -10.45 7.42 12.56
N LEU A 29 -11.02 8.60 12.82
CA LEU A 29 -10.98 9.73 11.88
C LEU A 29 -9.60 10.40 11.83
N GLU A 30 -8.87 10.43 12.94
CA GLU A 30 -7.51 10.99 13.01
C GLU A 30 -6.46 10.02 12.44
N CYS A 31 -6.66 8.70 12.60
CA CYS A 31 -5.75 7.64 12.16
C CYS A 31 -6.54 6.56 11.38
N PRO A 32 -6.78 6.76 10.07
CA PRO A 32 -7.47 5.77 9.26
C PRO A 32 -6.62 4.49 9.18
N ASN A 33 -7.25 3.32 9.31
CA ASN A 33 -6.57 2.03 9.18
C ASN A 33 -6.61 1.54 7.72
N PRO A 34 -5.50 1.58 6.96
CA PRO A 34 -5.48 1.15 5.56
C PRO A 34 -5.57 -0.38 5.39
N LYS A 35 -5.40 -1.17 6.46
CA LYS A 35 -5.42 -2.64 6.39
C LYS A 35 -6.82 -3.27 6.43
N ASP A 36 -7.82 -2.51 6.87
CA ASP A 36 -9.24 -2.94 6.85
C ASP A 36 -10.12 -1.84 6.25
N PRO A 37 -10.05 -1.63 4.92
CA PRO A 37 -10.74 -0.52 4.28
C PRO A 37 -12.23 -0.83 4.11
N GLN A 38 -13.08 -0.02 4.75
CA GLN A 38 -14.53 -0.09 4.52
C GLN A 38 -14.91 0.29 3.07
N ASP A 39 -14.10 1.14 2.44
CA ASP A 39 -14.20 1.55 1.03
C ASP A 39 -12.84 1.34 0.36
N ALA A 40 -12.77 0.37 -0.54
CA ALA A 40 -11.54 -0.03 -1.22
C ALA A 40 -11.00 1.05 -2.16
N GLU A 41 -11.85 1.88 -2.77
CA GLU A 41 -11.42 2.94 -3.69
C GLU A 41 -10.79 4.11 -2.91
N VAL A 42 -11.40 4.49 -1.79
CA VAL A 42 -10.88 5.55 -0.92
C VAL A 42 -9.57 5.12 -0.25
N ALA A 43 -9.48 3.86 0.17
CA ALA A 43 -8.25 3.32 0.74
C ALA A 43 -7.12 3.23 -0.29
N LYS A 44 -7.42 2.81 -1.52
CA LYS A 44 -6.46 2.85 -2.62
C LYS A 44 -5.97 4.27 -2.86
N MET A 45 -6.86 5.27 -2.87
CA MET A 45 -6.47 6.68 -3.00
C MET A 45 -5.59 7.15 -1.83
N MET A 46 -5.89 6.74 -0.60
CA MET A 46 -5.07 7.06 0.57
C MET A 46 -3.66 6.45 0.47
N ILE A 47 -3.51 5.26 -0.10
CA ILE A 47 -2.21 4.59 -0.27
C ILE A 47 -1.43 5.18 -1.44
N GLU A 48 -2.07 5.39 -2.60
CA GLU A 48 -1.42 5.84 -3.83
C GLU A 48 -1.16 7.35 -3.86
N ASP A 49 -2.08 8.15 -3.30
CA ASP A 49 -2.02 9.60 -3.30
C ASP A 49 -2.64 10.20 -2.01
N PRO A 50 -1.94 10.07 -0.87
CA PRO A 50 -2.44 10.56 0.42
C PRO A 50 -2.63 12.10 0.44
N LYS A 51 -1.93 12.84 -0.43
CA LYS A 51 -2.13 14.30 -0.58
C LYS A 51 -3.51 14.60 -1.16
N ARG A 52 -3.86 13.92 -2.24
CA ARG A 52 -5.19 14.05 -2.86
C ARG A 52 -6.29 13.57 -1.94
N PHE A 53 -6.06 12.47 -1.21
CA PHE A 53 -6.98 12.01 -0.17
C PHE A 53 -7.24 13.11 0.87
N ALA A 54 -6.21 13.76 1.40
CA ALA A 54 -6.36 14.82 2.39
C ALA A 54 -7.15 16.03 1.89
N LEU A 55 -6.90 16.45 0.63
CA LEU A 55 -7.65 17.54 -0.01
C LEU A 55 -9.13 17.17 -0.17
N MET A 56 -9.42 15.99 -0.73
CA MET A 56 -10.79 15.52 -0.91
C MET A 56 -11.52 15.33 0.42
N ALA A 57 -10.86 14.77 1.43
CA ALA A 57 -11.43 14.61 2.76
C ALA A 57 -11.83 15.96 3.37
N HIS A 58 -11.00 17.00 3.20
CA HIS A 58 -11.32 18.34 3.64
C HIS A 58 -12.46 18.98 2.85
N GLU A 59 -12.47 18.86 1.52
CA GLU A 59 -13.59 19.34 0.68
C GLU A 59 -14.92 18.73 1.12
N TRP A 60 -14.92 17.43 1.45
CA TRP A 60 -16.09 16.73 1.95
C TRP A 60 -16.48 17.18 3.36
N ALA A 61 -15.49 17.40 4.24
CA ALA A 61 -15.74 17.94 5.57
C ALA A 61 -16.36 19.35 5.51
N VAL A 62 -15.89 20.21 4.60
CA VAL A 62 -16.48 21.53 4.37
C VAL A 62 -17.92 21.39 3.85
N LYS A 63 -18.15 20.51 2.87
CA LYS A 63 -19.43 20.35 2.19
C LYS A 63 -20.52 19.72 3.08
N TYR A 64 -20.15 18.73 3.89
CA TYR A 64 -21.11 17.89 4.62
C TYR A 64 -21.05 18.05 6.14
N ALA A 65 -19.95 18.55 6.71
CA ALA A 65 -19.75 18.66 8.15
C ALA A 65 -19.51 20.11 8.63
N GLY A 66 -19.59 21.11 7.74
CA GLY A 66 -19.47 22.52 8.09
C GLY A 66 -18.05 22.94 8.51
N ALA A 67 -17.03 22.21 8.08
CA ALA A 67 -15.63 22.58 8.36
C ALA A 67 -15.29 23.94 7.71
N PRO A 68 -14.40 24.74 8.33
CA PRO A 68 -13.95 26.00 7.75
C PRO A 68 -13.13 25.75 6.47
N ARG A 69 -13.36 26.55 5.44
CA ARG A 69 -12.54 26.55 4.22
C ARG A 69 -11.17 27.13 4.55
N GLN A 70 -10.18 26.25 4.67
CA GLN A 70 -8.78 26.57 4.88
C GLN A 70 -7.90 25.74 3.94
N ASP A 71 -6.69 26.22 3.66
CA ASP A 71 -5.70 25.43 2.93
C ASP A 71 -5.24 24.25 3.81
N VAL A 72 -5.37 23.05 3.28
CA VAL A 72 -4.95 21.84 3.98
C VAL A 72 -3.42 21.78 3.92
N ASP A 73 -2.77 21.76 5.07
CA ASP A 73 -1.35 21.42 5.13
C ASP A 73 -1.16 19.94 4.77
N VAL A 74 -0.76 19.71 3.52
CA VAL A 74 -0.53 18.39 2.94
C VAL A 74 0.87 17.83 3.22
N THR A 75 1.76 18.62 3.84
CA THR A 75 3.16 18.20 4.08
C THR A 75 3.24 17.03 5.05
N LYS A 76 2.32 16.96 6.02
CA LYS A 76 2.19 15.84 6.96
C LYS A 76 1.88 14.49 6.29
N TYR A 77 1.35 14.50 5.07
CA TYR A 77 1.04 13.29 4.30
C TYR A 77 2.14 12.88 3.31
N GLN A 78 3.30 13.56 3.29
CA GLN A 78 4.43 13.21 2.42
C GLN A 78 5.20 11.98 2.88
N ASN A 79 5.20 11.69 4.18
CA ASN A 79 6.06 10.65 4.76
C ASN A 79 5.39 9.26 4.79
N ASP A 80 4.08 9.18 4.55
CA ASP A 80 3.29 7.94 4.63
C ASP A 80 3.02 7.30 3.26
N VAL A 81 3.56 7.87 2.18
CA VAL A 81 3.48 7.26 0.85
C VAL A 81 4.48 6.09 0.82
N PRO A 82 4.07 4.82 0.66
CA PRO A 82 5.00 3.82 0.14
C PRO A 82 5.41 4.33 -1.24
N ALA A 83 6.68 4.71 -1.38
CA ALA A 83 7.20 5.45 -2.51
C ALA A 83 6.52 5.00 -3.81
N ALA A 84 5.77 5.92 -4.45
CA ALA A 84 5.20 5.68 -5.78
C ALA A 84 6.31 5.09 -6.65
N PRO A 85 6.04 4.05 -7.46
CA PRO A 85 7.10 3.38 -8.22
C PRO A 85 7.83 4.47 -9.01
N VAL A 86 9.12 4.63 -8.71
CA VAL A 86 9.98 5.59 -9.40
C VAL A 86 9.79 5.29 -10.88
N LYS A 87 9.46 6.30 -11.69
CA LYS A 87 9.18 6.08 -13.13
C LYS A 87 10.31 5.32 -13.83
N ASP A 88 11.54 5.47 -13.33
CA ASP A 88 12.72 4.72 -13.77
C ASP A 88 12.65 3.21 -13.43
N ASP A 89 12.10 2.83 -12.27
CA ASP A 89 11.94 1.42 -11.88
C ASP A 89 10.97 0.68 -12.80
N VAL A 90 9.91 1.34 -13.27
CA VAL A 90 8.91 0.71 -14.15
C VAL A 90 9.51 0.31 -15.50
N ALA A 91 10.41 1.14 -16.04
CA ALA A 91 11.14 0.81 -17.25
C ALA A 91 12.13 -0.36 -17.03
N ARG A 92 12.80 -0.37 -15.87
CA ARG A 92 13.79 -1.41 -15.52
C ARG A 92 13.15 -2.77 -15.22
N LEU A 93 11.88 -2.81 -14.80
CA LEU A 93 11.13 -4.05 -14.59
C LEU A 93 10.90 -4.87 -15.88
N ASN A 94 11.12 -4.30 -17.08
CA ASN A 94 11.03 -5.02 -18.36
C ASN A 94 9.74 -5.87 -18.54
N GLY A 95 8.60 -5.35 -18.04
CA GLY A 95 7.30 -6.01 -18.12
C GLY A 95 7.04 -7.08 -17.04
N TYR A 96 7.99 -7.34 -16.14
CA TYR A 96 7.78 -8.20 -14.97
C TYR A 96 6.97 -7.50 -13.88
N ASN A 97 6.27 -8.31 -13.07
CA ASN A 97 5.55 -7.80 -11.92
C ASN A 97 6.53 -7.30 -10.84
N ARG A 98 6.25 -6.11 -10.27
CA ARG A 98 7.09 -5.49 -9.24
C ARG A 98 7.22 -6.35 -7.98
N ASN A 99 6.14 -6.91 -7.47
CA ASN A 99 6.17 -7.75 -6.26
C ASN A 99 7.03 -9.01 -6.48
N LEU A 100 6.99 -9.57 -7.69
CA LEU A 100 7.82 -10.72 -8.04
C LEU A 100 9.31 -10.38 -7.98
N VAL A 101 9.71 -9.25 -8.59
CA VAL A 101 11.11 -8.78 -8.57
C VAL A 101 11.54 -8.34 -7.18
N GLU A 102 10.67 -7.64 -6.43
CA GLU A 102 10.94 -7.17 -5.06
C GLU A 102 11.24 -8.31 -4.09
N ARG A 103 10.70 -9.51 -4.29
CA ARG A 103 11.06 -10.68 -3.47
C ARG A 103 12.56 -10.98 -3.52
N PHE A 104 13.20 -10.82 -4.68
CA PHE A 104 14.63 -11.04 -4.86
C PHE A 104 15.45 -9.81 -4.46
N VAL A 105 14.95 -8.60 -4.74
CA VAL A 105 15.62 -7.36 -4.29
C VAL A 105 15.69 -7.28 -2.76
N ASN A 106 14.63 -7.72 -2.07
CA ASN A 106 14.62 -7.82 -0.61
C ASN A 106 15.58 -8.89 -0.05
N MET A 107 16.05 -9.82 -0.87
CA MET A 107 17.14 -10.75 -0.52
C MET A 107 18.53 -10.12 -0.69
N GLY A 108 18.61 -8.89 -1.21
CA GLY A 108 19.85 -8.14 -1.38
C GLY A 108 20.41 -8.13 -2.81
N PHE A 109 19.68 -8.68 -3.78
CA PHE A 109 20.10 -8.69 -5.19
C PHE A 109 19.74 -7.37 -5.88
N ALA A 110 20.57 -6.92 -6.83
CA ALA A 110 20.26 -5.72 -7.60
C ALA A 110 19.12 -5.98 -8.59
N LEU A 111 18.26 -4.97 -8.80
CA LEU A 111 17.09 -5.09 -9.67
C LEU A 111 17.46 -5.47 -11.11
N ASP A 112 18.57 -4.95 -11.64
CA ASP A 112 18.99 -5.23 -13.01
C ASP A 112 19.42 -6.71 -13.17
N ASP A 113 20.17 -7.25 -12.21
CA ASP A 113 20.61 -8.65 -12.21
C ASP A 113 19.41 -9.61 -12.12
N VAL A 114 18.42 -9.28 -11.29
CA VAL A 114 17.18 -10.08 -11.16
C VAL A 114 16.41 -10.12 -12.48
N VAL A 115 16.28 -8.97 -13.14
CA VAL A 115 15.58 -8.89 -14.43
C VAL A 115 16.36 -9.63 -15.52
N GLU A 116 17.69 -9.57 -15.52
CA GLU A 116 18.53 -10.34 -16.44
C GLU A 116 18.38 -11.85 -16.21
N ALA A 117 18.41 -12.29 -14.96
CA ALA A 117 18.20 -13.69 -14.61
C ALA A 117 16.81 -14.17 -15.06
N PHE A 118 15.76 -13.37 -14.88
CA PHE A 118 14.41 -13.70 -15.35
C PHE A 118 14.33 -13.85 -16.88
N VAL A 119 15.03 -12.99 -17.63
CA VAL A 119 15.12 -13.09 -19.09
C VAL A 119 15.88 -14.36 -19.50
N HIS A 120 16.98 -14.68 -18.82
CA HIS A 120 17.80 -15.85 -19.09
C HIS A 120 17.02 -17.16 -18.92
N PHE A 121 16.26 -17.28 -17.83
CA PHE A 121 15.44 -18.47 -17.55
C PHE A 121 14.07 -18.46 -18.22
N GLY A 122 13.76 -17.44 -19.02
CA GLY A 122 12.50 -17.35 -19.76
C GLY A 122 11.27 -17.25 -18.85
N ILE A 123 11.44 -16.60 -17.69
CA ILE A 123 10.36 -16.40 -16.73
C ILE A 123 9.21 -15.61 -17.39
N ASP A 124 7.97 -16.07 -17.20
CA ASP A 124 6.80 -15.43 -17.79
C ASP A 124 6.55 -14.06 -17.16
N ARG A 125 6.33 -13.05 -18.00
CA ARG A 125 5.96 -11.70 -17.54
C ARG A 125 4.54 -11.64 -17.00
N ASN A 126 3.69 -12.63 -17.33
CA ASN A 126 2.30 -12.77 -16.89
C ASN A 126 1.46 -11.47 -17.06
N GLY A 127 1.76 -10.69 -18.10
CA GLY A 127 1.15 -9.37 -18.33
C GLY A 127 1.30 -8.39 -17.16
N GLY A 128 2.36 -8.51 -16.35
CA GLY A 128 2.59 -7.71 -15.16
C GLY A 128 1.76 -8.12 -13.94
N ARG A 129 1.03 -9.24 -13.98
CA ARG A 129 0.29 -9.77 -12.83
C ARG A 129 1.23 -10.55 -11.90
N ASP A 130 1.01 -10.39 -10.59
CA ASP A 130 1.78 -11.10 -9.57
C ASP A 130 1.47 -12.60 -9.61
N TYR A 131 2.50 -13.42 -9.40
CA TYR A 131 2.40 -14.86 -9.26
C TYR A 131 3.61 -15.40 -8.46
N VAL A 132 3.55 -16.67 -8.11
CA VAL A 132 4.63 -17.34 -7.38
C VAL A 132 5.38 -18.23 -8.36
N LEU A 133 6.70 -18.05 -8.45
CA LEU A 133 7.59 -18.94 -9.19
C LEU A 133 7.60 -20.32 -8.52
N GLU A 134 7.60 -21.38 -9.33
CA GLU A 134 7.83 -22.73 -8.79
C GLU A 134 9.23 -22.81 -8.18
N GLU A 135 9.38 -23.63 -7.14
CA GLU A 135 10.63 -23.75 -6.37
C GLU A 135 11.85 -24.10 -7.24
N ALA A 136 11.66 -24.87 -8.31
CA ALA A 136 12.73 -25.19 -9.26
C ALA A 136 13.29 -23.94 -9.94
N TYR A 137 12.41 -23.11 -10.54
CA TYR A 137 12.82 -21.86 -11.18
C TYR A 137 13.36 -20.83 -10.18
N MET A 138 12.80 -20.80 -8.97
CA MET A 138 13.30 -19.94 -7.90
C MET A 138 14.74 -20.31 -7.53
N GLY A 139 15.02 -21.61 -7.37
CA GLY A 139 16.36 -22.11 -7.08
C GLY A 139 17.36 -21.77 -8.18
N ASP A 140 16.97 -21.93 -9.45
CA ASP A 140 17.83 -21.64 -10.61
C ASP A 140 18.16 -20.14 -10.72
N VAL A 141 17.16 -19.27 -10.51
CA VAL A 141 17.35 -17.82 -10.50
C VAL A 141 18.27 -17.39 -9.36
N VAL A 142 18.02 -17.85 -8.13
CA VAL A 142 18.88 -17.51 -6.97
C VAL A 142 20.30 -18.03 -7.18
N SER A 143 20.45 -19.25 -7.70
CA SER A 143 21.75 -19.82 -8.02
C SER A 143 22.50 -18.90 -8.98
N ARG A 144 21.86 -18.45 -10.06
CA ARG A 144 22.48 -17.53 -11.02
C ARG A 144 22.94 -16.22 -10.37
N LEU A 145 22.07 -15.59 -9.59
CA LEU A 145 22.35 -14.31 -8.93
C LEU A 145 23.51 -14.39 -7.92
N LEU A 146 23.73 -15.56 -7.31
CA LEU A 146 24.85 -15.78 -6.38
C LEU A 146 26.18 -16.06 -7.08
N HIS A 147 26.17 -16.61 -8.29
CA HIS A 147 27.41 -16.90 -9.04
C HIS A 147 27.92 -15.69 -9.84
N GLU A 148 27.13 -14.62 -9.93
CA GLU A 148 27.42 -13.42 -10.72
C GLU A 148 28.04 -12.27 -9.91
N ASN A 149 28.24 -12.47 -8.60
CA ASN A 149 28.87 -11.52 -7.68
C ASN A 149 30.32 -11.89 -7.33
#